data_AF-A0A3E3E302-F1
#
_entry.id   AF-A0A3E3E302-F1
#
_cell.length_a   1.000
_cell.length_b   1.000
_cell.length_c   1.000
_cell.angle_alpha   90.00
_cell.angle_beta   90.00
_cell.angle_gamma   90.00
#
_symmetry.space_group_name_H-M   'P 1'
#
loop_
_entity.id
_entity.type
_entity.pdbx_description
1 polymer ?
#
loop_
_entity_poly.entity_id
_entity_poly.type
_entity_poly.pdbx_seq_one_letter_code
_entity_poly.pdbx_strand_id
1 'polypeptide(L)' 'MCKALEEYAQECIENGYSKGLTNKAYEIAQNMLSEGLQHDLISRLTGLSEEAVLKLSQQ' A
#
# COMPACT_ATOMS: atom_id res chain seq x y z
N MET A 1 -25.18 -23.20 0.43
CA MET A 1 -24.14 -22.47 1.17
C MET A 1 -24.86 -21.39 1.96
N CYS A 2 -24.47 -21.12 3.22
CA CYS A 2 -25.16 -20.09 4.02
C CYS A 2 -24.61 -18.71 3.65
N LYS A 3 -25.45 -17.68 3.52
CA LYS A 3 -25.04 -16.30 3.16
C LYS A 3 -23.86 -15.77 3.99
N ALA A 4 -23.85 -16.08 5.29
CA ALA A 4 -22.78 -15.69 6.19
C ALA A 4 -21.40 -16.24 5.78
N LEU A 5 -21.33 -17.44 5.17
CA LEU A 5 -20.09 -18.01 4.69
C LEU A 5 -19.59 -17.30 3.41
N GLU A 6 -20.52 -16.90 2.55
CA GLU A 6 -20.22 -16.17 1.31
C GLU A 6 -19.73 -14.75 1.62
N GLU A 7 -20.39 -14.05 2.54
CA GLU A 7 -20.00 -12.73 3.03
C GLU A 7 -18.60 -12.76 3.69
N TYR A 8 -18.34 -13.76 4.55
CA TYR A 8 -17.03 -13.92 5.18
C TYR A 8 -15.91 -14.20 4.17
N ALA A 9 -16.20 -15.04 3.16
CA ALA A 9 -15.23 -15.32 2.10
C ALA A 9 -14.92 -14.06 1.28
N GLN A 10 -15.94 -13.26 0.96
CA GLN A 10 -15.79 -11.99 0.25
C GLN A 10 -14.95 -10.99 1.06
N GLU A 11 -15.24 -10.82 2.35
CA GLU A 11 -14.47 -9.95 3.24
C GLU A 11 -13.00 -10.36 3.30
N CYS A 12 -12.72 -11.67 3.38
CA CYS A 12 -11.35 -12.19 3.37
C CYS A 12 -10.59 -11.85 2.08
N ILE A 13 -11.27 -11.95 0.93
CA ILE A 13 -10.69 -11.60 -0.38
C ILE A 13 -10.38 -10.10 -0.45
N GLU A 14 -11.32 -9.25 -0.05
CA GLU A 14 -11.15 -7.79 -0.05
C GLU A 14 -10.01 -7.35 0.87
N ASN A 15 -9.96 -7.91 2.08
CA ASN A 15 -8.88 -7.65 3.02
C ASN A 15 -7.51 -8.09 2.48
N GLY A 16 -7.44 -9.27 1.85
CA GLY A 16 -6.22 -9.76 1.23
C GLY A 16 -5.74 -8.87 0.09
N TYR A 17 -6.65 -8.46 -0.79
CA TYR A 17 -6.37 -7.56 -1.91
C TYR A 17 -5.89 -6.18 -1.41
N SER A 18 -6.58 -5.60 -0.43
CA SER A 18 -6.20 -4.31 0.17
C SER A 18 -4.81 -4.34 0.80
N LYS A 19 -4.48 -5.42 1.54
CA LYS A 19 -3.14 -5.63 2.09
C LYS A 19 -2.07 -5.75 0.99
N GLY A 20 -2.38 -6.48 -0.09
CA GLY A 20 -1.50 -6.63 -1.24
C GLY A 20 -1.19 -5.29 -1.92
N LEU A 21 -2.21 -4.48 -2.19
CA LEU A 21 -2.05 -3.14 -2.75
C LEU A 21 -1.21 -2.23 -1.85
N THR A 22 -1.47 -2.26 -0.55
CA THR A 22 -0.71 -1.47 0.43
C THR A 22 0.77 -1.86 0.41
N ASN A 23 1.08 -3.15 0.52
CA ASN A 23 2.46 -3.63 0.47
C ASN A 23 3.18 -3.24 -0.83
N LYS A 24 2.47 -3.30 -1.96
CA LYS A 24 3.05 -2.92 -3.25
C LYS A 24 3.34 -1.41 -3.35
N ALA A 25 2.47 -0.56 -2.79
CA ALA A 25 2.71 0.87 -2.71
C ALA A 25 3.98 1.19 -1.91
N TYR A 26 4.21 0.48 -0.79
CA TYR A 26 5.43 0.60 0.01
C TYR A 26 6.69 0.14 -0.74
N GLU A 27 6.63 -0.98 -1.47
CA GLU A 27 7.74 -1.47 -2.30
C GLU A 27 8.11 -0.48 -3.40
N ILE A 28 7.10 0.06 -4.11
CA ILE A 28 7.32 1.06 -5.16
C ILE A 28 7.92 2.34 -4.57
N ALA A 29 7.41 2.81 -3.42
CA ALA A 29 7.95 3.99 -2.75
C ALA A 29 9.44 3.83 -2.39
N GLN A 30 9.84 2.65 -1.89
CA GLN A 30 11.26 2.36 -1.58
C GLN A 30 12.14 2.39 -2.83
N ASN A 31 11.67 1.80 -3.93
CA ASN A 31 12.40 1.85 -5.21
C ASN A 31 12.55 3.29 -5.70
N MET A 32 11.48 4.08 -5.65
CA MET A 32 11.50 5.49 -6.04
C MET A 32 12.44 6.34 -5.17
N LEU A 33 12.46 6.11 -3.85
CA LEU A 33 13.41 6.75 -2.93
C LEU A 33 14.86 6.38 -3.30
N SER A 34 15.11 5.11 -3.63
CA SER A 34 16.43 4.62 -4.05
C SER A 34 16.89 5.25 -5.37
N GLU A 35 15.95 5.63 -6.23
CA GLU A 35 16.20 6.38 -7.47
C GLU A 35 16.34 7.90 -7.25
N GLY A 36 16.21 8.40 -6.02
CA GLY A 36 16.38 9.81 -5.68
C GLY A 36 15.17 10.70 -6.00
N LEU A 37 13.99 10.13 -6.16
CA LEU A 37 12.76 10.88 -6.42
C LEU A 37 12.30 11.66 -5.16
N GLN A 38 11.66 12.80 -5.38
CA GLN A 38 11.19 13.68 -4.30
C GLN A 38 10.00 13.08 -3.54
N HIS A 39 9.94 13.32 -2.23
CA HIS A 39 8.95 12.72 -1.34
C HIS A 39 7.49 13.09 -1.70
N ASP A 40 7.25 14.32 -2.14
CA ASP A 40 5.93 14.80 -2.57
C ASP A 40 5.45 14.08 -3.84
N LEU A 41 6.37 13.84 -4.79
CA LEU A 41 6.10 13.08 -6.00
C LEU A 41 5.78 11.62 -5.68
N ILE A 42 6.57 11.00 -4.79
CA ILE A 42 6.34 9.63 -4.35
C ILE A 42 4.97 9.50 -3.67
N SER A 43 4.62 10.44 -2.78
CA SER A 43 3.32 10.47 -2.11
C SER A 43 2.16 10.52 -3.13
N ARG A 44 2.23 11.42 -4.11
CA ARG A 44 1.20 11.54 -5.16
C ARG A 44 1.06 10.28 -6.02
N LEU A 45 2.17 9.64 -6.38
CA LEU A 45 2.17 8.50 -7.31
C LEU A 45 1.81 7.17 -6.64
N THR A 46 2.17 7.00 -5.37
CA THR A 46 1.94 5.75 -4.62
C THR A 46 0.65 5.78 -3.81
N GLY A 47 0.08 6.97 -3.56
CA GLY A 47 -1.06 7.17 -2.68
C GLY A 47 -0.71 7.09 -1.19
N LEU A 48 0.56 6.92 -0.84
CA LEU A 48 1.04 6.99 0.54
C LEU A 48 1.02 8.45 1.02
N SER A 49 0.83 8.66 2.33
CA SER A 49 0.98 9.99 2.92
C SER A 49 2.45 10.43 2.89
N GLU A 50 2.70 11.74 2.84
CA GLU A 50 4.06 12.29 2.93
C GLU A 50 4.78 11.82 4.21
N GLU A 51 4.05 11.70 5.33
CA GLU A 51 4.60 11.16 6.58
C GLU A 51 5.08 9.70 6.42
N ALA A 52 4.32 8.86 5.72
CA ALA A 52 4.71 7.48 5.47
C ALA A 52 5.96 7.40 4.59
N VAL A 53 6.04 8.26 3.56
CA VAL A 53 7.23 8.36 2.69
C VAL A 53 8.45 8.84 3.47
N LEU A 54 8.29 9.85 4.35
CA LEU A 54 9.37 10.34 5.22
C LEU A 54 9.87 9.30 6.21
N LYS A 55 8.98 8.45 6.75
CA LYS A 55 9.38 7.33 7.62
C LYS A 55 10.16 6.26 6.84
N LEU A 56 9.76 5.97 5.60
CA LEU A 56 10.47 5.03 4.74
C LEU A 56 11.88 5.50 4.38
N SER A 57 12.07 6.80 4.17
CA SER A 57 13.39 7.36 3.82
C SER A 57 14.39 7.36 4.97
N GLN A 58 13.98 6.98 6.18
CA GLN A 58 14.80 6.96 7.39
C GLN A 58 15.19 5.53 7.81
N GLN A 59 14.73 4.52 7.09
CA GLN A 59 15.10 3.11 7.28
C GLN A 59 16.43 2.81 6.60
#